data_AF-A0AAJ0D8N8-F1
#
_entry.id   AF-A0AAJ0D8N8-F1
#
_cell.length_a   1.000
_cell.length_b   1.000
_cell.length_c   1.000
_cell.angle_alpha   90.00
_cell.angle_beta   90.00
_cell.angle_gamma   90.00
#
_symmetry.space_group_name_H-M   'P 1'
#
loop_
_entity.id
_entity.type
_entity.pdbx_description
1 polymer ?
#
loop_
_entity_poly.entity_id
_entity_poly.type
_entity_poly.pdbx_seq_one_letter_code
_entity_poly.pdbx_strand_id
1 'polypeptide(L)'
;MTTTPPLRVLFFDVFGTCVAQRDPVADELSKAAKDALESDASPMNHEVRSSATKMVCLGQVIRAMEWDREVDKFASDSKAKHDSVDWRAVDRYRLESLRKLLAQRGVVILQGDSPELHVEEGSFWDESKLNQLAHVWHRLPPWPDTCRGLD
;
A
#
# COMPACT_ATOMS: atom_id res chain seq x y z
N MET A 1 37.31 -36.35 -0.71
CA MET A 1 35.98 -35.93 -0.22
C MET A 1 36.02 -34.42 -0.03
N THR A 2 35.39 -33.67 -0.92
CA THR A 2 35.31 -32.20 -0.82
C THR A 2 34.26 -31.83 0.22
N THR A 3 34.70 -31.44 1.41
CA THR A 3 33.83 -30.90 2.46
C THR A 3 33.38 -29.51 2.07
N THR A 4 32.08 -29.33 1.84
CA THR A 4 31.50 -28.00 1.62
C THR A 4 31.84 -27.11 2.82
N PRO A 5 32.41 -25.91 2.61
CA PRO A 5 32.70 -25.01 3.73
C PRO A 5 31.40 -24.65 4.46
N PRO A 6 31.42 -24.54 5.80
CA PRO A 6 30.21 -24.25 6.57
C PRO A 6 29.67 -22.85 6.27
N LEU A 7 28.34 -22.70 6.26
CA LEU A 7 27.66 -21.41 6.15
C LEU A 7 28.10 -20.50 7.29
N ARG A 8 28.55 -19.28 6.97
CA ARG A 8 29.04 -18.30 7.95
C ARG A 8 28.09 -17.14 8.19
N VAL A 9 27.41 -16.68 7.14
CA VAL A 9 26.52 -15.51 7.17
C VAL A 9 25.36 -15.75 6.21
N LEU A 10 24.16 -15.36 6.61
CA LEU A 10 22.96 -15.34 5.78
C LEU A 10 22.38 -13.92 5.79
N PHE A 11 22.21 -13.33 4.61
CA PHE A 11 21.47 -12.09 4.44
C PHE A 11 20.09 -12.43 3.87
N PHE A 12 19.07 -11.83 4.43
CA PHE A 12 17.69 -11.97 3.97
C PHE A 12 16.99 -10.61 4.08
N ASP A 13 15.95 -10.44 3.28
CA ASP A 13 15.10 -9.26 3.36
C ASP A 13 14.10 -9.40 4.51
N VAL A 14 13.48 -8.31 4.94
CA VAL A 14 12.44 -8.35 5.98
C VAL A 14 11.06 -8.47 5.34
N PHE A 15 10.77 -7.65 4.33
CA PHE A 15 9.46 -7.57 3.71
C PHE A 15 9.16 -8.82 2.87
N GLY A 16 8.05 -9.49 3.15
CA GLY A 16 7.69 -10.75 2.50
C GLY A 16 8.50 -11.96 2.96
N THR A 17 9.49 -11.78 3.84
CA THR A 17 10.30 -12.88 4.42
C THR A 17 9.99 -13.07 5.91
N CYS A 18 10.13 -12.03 6.73
CA CYS A 18 9.76 -12.05 8.15
C CYS A 18 8.35 -11.51 8.38
N VAL A 19 7.94 -10.50 7.60
CA VAL A 19 6.61 -9.89 7.73
C VAL A 19 5.74 -10.19 6.52
N ALA A 20 4.47 -10.49 6.78
CA ALA A 20 3.47 -10.69 5.73
C ALA A 20 3.11 -9.33 5.12
N GLN A 21 3.50 -9.10 3.88
CA GLN A 21 3.28 -7.80 3.22
C GLN A 21 1.95 -7.75 2.46
N ARG A 22 1.70 -8.74 1.59
CA ARG A 22 0.63 -8.63 0.57
C ARG A 22 -0.78 -8.72 1.15
N ASP A 23 -1.03 -9.76 1.95
CA ASP A 23 -2.38 -10.01 2.47
C ASP A 23 -2.83 -8.93 3.45
N PRO A 24 -1.99 -8.47 4.41
CA PRO A 24 -2.41 -7.42 5.35
C PRO A 24 -2.70 -6.07 4.70
N VAL A 25 -1.95 -5.68 3.66
CA VAL A 25 -2.24 -4.46 2.87
C VAL A 25 -3.60 -4.60 2.17
N ALA A 26 -3.84 -5.73 1.52
CA ALA A 26 -5.09 -6.00 0.82
C ALA A 26 -6.29 -6.05 1.77
N ASP A 27 -6.13 -6.67 2.92
CA ASP A 27 -7.15 -6.79 3.95
C ASP A 27 -7.50 -5.44 4.56
N GLU A 28 -6.52 -4.59 4.85
CA GLU A 28 -6.75 -3.25 5.38
C GLU A 28 -7.49 -2.36 4.37
N LEU A 29 -7.11 -2.39 3.10
CA LEU A 29 -7.82 -1.68 2.02
C LEU A 29 -9.25 -2.20 1.87
N SER A 30 -9.43 -3.52 1.89
CA SER A 30 -10.75 -4.15 1.77
C SER A 30 -11.66 -3.82 2.95
N LYS A 31 -11.12 -3.86 4.17
CA LYS A 31 -11.83 -3.50 5.39
C LYS A 31 -12.23 -2.03 5.37
N ALA A 32 -11.28 -1.13 5.10
CA ALA A 32 -11.56 0.29 5.00
C ALA A 32 -12.63 0.62 3.95
N ALA A 33 -12.70 -0.18 2.88
CA ALA A 33 -13.69 0.04 1.82
C ALA A 33 -15.08 -0.45 2.23
N LYS A 34 -15.17 -1.58 2.95
CA LYS A 34 -16.43 -2.04 3.53
C LYS A 34 -16.94 -1.05 4.57
N ASP A 35 -16.08 -0.64 5.50
CA ASP A 35 -16.42 0.33 6.55
C ASP A 35 -16.94 1.65 5.96
N ALA A 36 -16.31 2.13 4.87
CA ALA A 36 -16.72 3.38 4.20
C ALA A 36 -18.04 3.25 3.41
N LEU A 37 -18.37 2.05 2.88
CA LEU A 37 -19.65 1.81 2.20
C LEU A 37 -20.80 1.64 3.20
N GLU A 38 -20.54 1.06 4.37
CA GLU A 38 -21.52 0.87 5.45
C GLU A 38 -21.74 2.17 6.25
N SER A 39 -20.74 3.05 6.27
CA SER A 39 -20.84 4.36 6.91
C SER A 39 -21.63 5.34 6.03
N ASP A 40 -22.75 5.84 6.55
CA ASP A 40 -23.53 6.93 5.94
C ASP A 40 -22.98 8.33 6.31
N ALA A 41 -21.77 8.38 6.88
CA ALA A 41 -21.26 9.55 7.59
C ALA A 41 -20.73 10.70 6.72
N SER A 42 -20.78 10.61 5.38
CA SER A 42 -20.30 11.70 4.52
C SER A 42 -21.08 11.80 3.20
N PRO A 43 -21.27 13.03 2.67
CA PRO A 43 -21.89 13.25 1.37
C PRO A 43 -20.96 12.77 0.25
N MET A 44 -20.97 11.48 0.01
CA MET A 44 -20.19 10.84 -1.05
C MET A 44 -20.86 11.06 -2.39
N ASN A 45 -20.08 11.42 -3.41
CA ASN A 45 -20.60 11.55 -4.77
C ASN A 45 -21.19 10.20 -5.22
N HIS A 46 -22.38 10.21 -5.83
CA HIS A 46 -23.06 9.01 -6.30
C HIS A 46 -22.23 8.19 -7.31
N GLU A 47 -21.46 8.88 -8.17
CA GLU A 47 -20.56 8.22 -9.13
C GLU A 47 -19.39 7.54 -8.42
N VAL A 48 -18.81 8.20 -7.41
CA VAL A 48 -17.76 7.65 -6.54
C VAL A 48 -18.27 6.41 -5.80
N ARG A 49 -19.50 6.46 -5.25
CA ARG A 49 -20.14 5.33 -4.55
C ARG A 49 -20.38 4.13 -5.49
N SER A 50 -20.79 4.38 -6.73
CA SER A 50 -20.97 3.33 -7.74
C SER A 50 -19.64 2.69 -8.13
N SER A 51 -18.61 3.50 -8.37
CA SER A 51 -17.26 3.03 -8.67
C SER A 51 -16.66 2.23 -7.51
N ALA A 52 -16.83 2.69 -6.28
CA ALA A 52 -16.35 2.02 -5.08
C ALA A 52 -17.01 0.65 -4.86
N THR A 53 -18.33 0.56 -5.01
CA THR A 53 -19.07 -0.72 -4.91
C THR A 53 -18.53 -1.75 -5.92
N LYS A 54 -18.30 -1.34 -7.18
CA LYS A 54 -17.68 -2.21 -8.20
C LYS A 54 -16.24 -2.58 -7.83
N MET A 55 -15.48 -1.63 -7.30
CA MET A 55 -14.09 -1.81 -6.88
C MET A 55 -13.97 -2.92 -5.83
N VAL A 56 -14.85 -2.91 -4.81
CA VAL A 56 -14.92 -3.92 -3.74
C VAL A 56 -15.33 -5.29 -4.30
N CYS A 57 -16.34 -5.36 -5.17
CA CYS A 57 -16.81 -6.62 -5.76
C CYS A 57 -15.77 -7.32 -6.66
N LEU A 58 -14.97 -6.55 -7.42
CA LEU A 58 -14.07 -7.09 -8.45
C LEU A 58 -12.66 -7.47 -7.95
N GLY A 59 -12.44 -7.60 -6.64
CA GLY A 59 -11.17 -8.08 -6.09
C GLY A 59 -10.17 -6.96 -5.78
N GLN A 60 -10.21 -6.50 -4.53
CA GLN A 60 -9.22 -5.59 -3.94
C GLN A 60 -7.82 -6.23 -3.83
N VAL A 61 -7.78 -7.54 -3.57
CA VAL A 61 -6.55 -8.31 -3.32
C VAL A 61 -5.58 -8.29 -4.51
N ILE A 62 -6.09 -8.48 -5.74
CA ILE A 62 -5.23 -8.45 -6.94
C ILE A 62 -4.63 -7.06 -7.15
N ARG A 63 -5.34 -5.99 -6.76
CA ARG A 63 -4.92 -4.60 -7.00
C ARG A 63 -3.99 -4.06 -5.93
N ALA A 64 -4.14 -4.49 -4.68
CA ALA A 64 -3.16 -4.21 -3.63
C ALA A 64 -1.77 -4.75 -4.01
N MET A 65 -1.72 -5.94 -4.61
CA MET A 65 -0.47 -6.54 -5.11
C MET A 65 0.16 -5.75 -6.26
N GLU A 66 -0.64 -5.14 -7.15
CA GLU A 66 -0.12 -4.28 -8.22
C GLU A 66 0.53 -3.01 -7.65
N TRP A 67 -0.14 -2.39 -6.67
CA TRP A 67 0.38 -1.20 -5.99
C TRP A 67 1.68 -1.49 -5.23
N ASP A 68 1.73 -2.57 -4.45
CA ASP A 68 2.96 -2.95 -3.74
C ASP A 68 4.12 -3.20 -4.70
N ARG A 69 3.88 -3.90 -5.83
CA ARG A 69 4.91 -4.12 -6.86
C ARG A 69 5.44 -2.82 -7.46
N GLU A 70 4.59 -1.82 -7.65
CA GLU A 70 5.01 -0.52 -8.18
C GLU A 70 5.94 0.19 -7.19
N VAL A 71 5.60 0.15 -5.89
CA VAL A 71 6.40 0.74 -4.82
C VAL A 71 7.73 0.00 -4.64
N ASP A 72 7.72 -1.33 -4.65
CA ASP A 72 8.92 -2.16 -4.55
C ASP A 72 9.89 -1.86 -5.71
N LYS A 73 9.34 -1.62 -6.91
CA LYS A 73 10.12 -1.20 -8.07
C LYS A 73 10.73 0.19 -7.86
N PHE A 74 9.97 1.16 -7.35
CA PHE A 74 10.51 2.49 -7.02
C PHE A 74 11.67 2.42 -6.02
N ALA A 75 11.51 1.63 -4.94
CA ALA A 75 12.57 1.45 -3.94
C ALA A 75 13.81 0.77 -4.54
N SER A 76 13.60 -0.25 -5.40
CA SER A 76 14.68 -0.95 -6.10
C SER A 76 15.43 -0.05 -7.07
N ASP A 77 14.71 0.77 -7.84
CA ASP A 77 15.29 1.74 -8.78
C ASP A 77 16.07 2.84 -8.05
N SER A 78 15.58 3.29 -6.88
CA SER A 78 16.29 4.23 -6.01
C SER A 78 17.62 3.63 -5.52
N LYS A 79 17.59 2.39 -5.02
CA LYS A 79 18.78 1.65 -4.58
C LYS A 79 19.79 1.48 -5.72
N ALA A 80 19.33 1.09 -6.91
CA ALA A 80 20.19 0.90 -8.06
C ALA A 80 20.90 2.19 -8.52
N LYS A 81 20.28 3.36 -8.30
CA LYS A 81 20.83 4.66 -8.71
C LYS A 81 21.71 5.31 -7.66
N HIS A 82 21.39 5.14 -6.38
CA HIS A 82 22.00 5.89 -5.27
C HIS A 82 22.74 5.02 -4.24
N ASP A 83 22.84 3.71 -4.49
CA ASP A 83 23.40 2.69 -3.57
C ASP A 83 22.76 2.70 -2.17
N SER A 84 21.60 3.35 -2.04
CA SER A 84 20.85 3.55 -0.81
C SER A 84 19.39 3.85 -1.15
N VAL A 85 18.51 3.64 -0.18
CA VAL A 85 17.07 3.93 -0.31
C VAL A 85 16.72 5.04 0.68
N ASP A 86 16.18 6.15 0.18
CA ASP A 86 15.53 7.13 1.04
C ASP A 86 14.11 6.65 1.38
N TRP A 87 13.97 6.03 2.55
CA TRP A 87 12.69 5.50 3.03
C TRP A 87 11.62 6.59 3.19
N ARG A 88 12.00 7.86 3.43
CA ARG A 88 11.03 8.97 3.46
C ARG A 88 10.45 9.25 2.08
N ALA A 89 11.27 9.10 1.04
CA ALA A 89 10.80 9.19 -0.35
C ALA A 89 9.88 8.01 -0.70
N VAL A 90 10.15 6.81 -0.16
CA VAL A 90 9.26 5.65 -0.32
C VAL A 90 7.89 5.90 0.32
N ASP A 91 7.84 6.43 1.55
CA ASP A 91 6.57 6.79 2.21
C ASP A 91 5.76 7.80 1.38
N ARG A 92 6.44 8.84 0.88
CA ARG A 92 5.81 9.83 0.01
C ARG A 92 5.28 9.20 -1.28
N TYR A 93 6.10 8.37 -1.93
CA TYR A 93 5.72 7.67 -3.16
C TYR A 93 4.52 6.74 -2.94
N ARG A 94 4.46 6.02 -1.82
CA ARG A 94 3.31 5.15 -1.48
C ARG A 94 2.01 5.94 -1.42
N LEU A 95 2.00 7.07 -0.73
CA LEU A 95 0.81 7.93 -0.64
C LEU A 95 0.41 8.50 -2.00
N GLU A 96 1.36 9.04 -2.77
CA GLU A 96 1.10 9.62 -4.09
C GLU A 96 0.59 8.58 -5.10
N SER A 97 1.22 7.40 -5.14
CA SER A 97 0.81 6.30 -6.02
C SER A 97 -0.57 5.75 -5.64
N LEU A 98 -0.89 5.67 -4.34
CA LEU A 98 -2.22 5.29 -3.87
C LEU A 98 -3.29 6.29 -4.34
N ARG A 99 -3.04 7.60 -4.18
CA ARG A 99 -3.95 8.65 -4.67
C ARG A 99 -4.19 8.53 -6.18
N LYS A 100 -3.12 8.38 -6.97
CA LYS A 100 -3.19 8.20 -8.43
C LYS A 100 -3.98 6.95 -8.81
N LEU A 101 -3.70 5.82 -8.16
CA LEU A 101 -4.40 4.56 -8.40
C LEU A 101 -5.90 4.71 -8.13
N LEU A 102 -6.27 5.31 -7.00
CA LEU A 102 -7.67 5.49 -6.61
C LEU A 102 -8.41 6.49 -7.51
N ALA A 103 -7.72 7.54 -7.97
CA ALA A 103 -8.29 8.49 -8.93
C ALA A 103 -8.52 7.87 -10.31
N GLN A 104 -7.58 7.06 -10.81
CA GLN A 104 -7.76 6.29 -12.05
C GLN A 104 -8.95 5.34 -12.01
N ARG A 105 -9.38 4.94 -10.81
CA ARG A 105 -10.54 4.07 -10.59
C ARG A 105 -11.83 4.83 -10.29
N GLY A 106 -11.78 6.17 -10.28
CA GLY A 106 -12.94 7.03 -10.02
C GLY A 106 -13.48 6.94 -8.60
N VAL A 107 -12.65 6.55 -7.62
CA VAL A 107 -13.04 6.51 -6.21
C VAL A 107 -12.45 7.66 -5.39
N VAL A 108 -11.43 8.34 -5.89
CA VAL A 108 -10.89 9.57 -5.30
C VAL A 108 -10.93 10.66 -6.37
N ILE A 109 -11.35 11.85 -5.97
CA ILE A 109 -11.33 13.04 -6.81
C ILE A 109 -10.12 13.87 -6.37
N LEU A 110 -9.28 14.26 -7.31
CA LEU A 110 -8.05 15.01 -7.04
C LEU A 110 -8.21 16.46 -7.50
N GLN A 111 -7.77 17.40 -6.66
CA GLN A 111 -7.87 18.82 -6.93
C GLN A 111 -6.67 19.35 -7.71
N GLY A 112 -6.90 19.71 -8.98
CA GLY A 112 -6.02 20.57 -9.80
C GLY A 112 -4.74 19.93 -10.36
N ASP A 113 -4.12 20.64 -11.32
CA ASP A 113 -2.82 20.32 -11.94
C ASP A 113 -1.62 20.67 -11.03
N SER A 114 -1.85 20.84 -9.72
CA SER A 114 -0.83 21.22 -8.75
C SER A 114 0.13 20.04 -8.50
N PRO A 115 1.43 20.28 -8.20
CA PRO A 115 2.36 19.21 -7.85
C PRO A 115 1.94 18.44 -6.58
N GLU A 116 1.14 19.06 -5.72
CA GLU A 116 0.55 18.43 -4.54
C GLU A 116 -0.88 17.98 -4.85
N LEU A 117 -1.05 16.69 -5.15
CA LEU A 117 -2.36 16.06 -5.31
C LEU A 117 -3.13 16.13 -3.98
N HIS A 118 -4.13 16.99 -3.89
CA HIS A 118 -5.08 17.03 -2.77
C HIS A 118 -6.36 16.28 -3.11
N VAL A 119 -6.97 15.64 -2.11
CA VAL A 119 -8.26 14.94 -2.27
C VAL A 119 -9.42 15.91 -2.06
N GLU A 120 -10.32 15.98 -3.03
CA GLU A 120 -11.53 16.81 -2.96
C GLU A 120 -12.61 16.20 -2.08
N GLU A 121 -13.46 17.07 -1.54
CA GLU A 121 -14.66 16.71 -0.80
C GLU A 121 -15.62 15.90 -1.72
N GLY A 122 -16.23 14.84 -1.18
CA GLY A 122 -17.05 13.89 -1.94
C GLY A 122 -16.30 12.68 -2.50
N SER A 123 -14.98 12.60 -2.30
CA SER A 123 -14.17 11.39 -2.51
C SER A 123 -14.55 10.25 -1.56
N PHE A 124 -14.17 9.01 -1.91
CA PHE A 124 -14.48 7.81 -1.13
C PHE A 124 -13.77 7.77 0.24
N TRP A 125 -12.57 8.32 0.30
CA TRP A 125 -11.81 8.51 1.54
C TRP A 125 -11.24 9.92 1.56
N ASP A 126 -11.14 10.48 2.77
CA ASP A 126 -10.46 11.74 3.00
C ASP A 126 -8.93 11.56 3.05
N GLU A 127 -8.22 12.68 3.15
CA GLU A 127 -6.76 12.70 3.19
C GLU A 127 -6.19 11.95 4.41
N SER A 128 -6.86 12.05 5.55
CA SER A 128 -6.44 11.38 6.79
C SER A 128 -6.47 9.86 6.64
N LYS A 129 -7.56 9.33 6.06
CA LYS A 129 -7.73 7.91 5.83
C LYS A 129 -6.77 7.38 4.77
N LEU A 130 -6.53 8.13 3.70
CA LEU A 130 -5.54 7.77 2.68
C LEU A 130 -4.13 7.72 3.26
N ASN A 131 -3.76 8.68 4.11
CA ASN A 131 -2.48 8.68 4.80
C ASN A 131 -2.33 7.45 5.72
N GLN A 132 -3.39 7.11 6.47
CA GLN A 132 -3.42 5.90 7.31
C GLN A 132 -3.22 4.61 6.48
N LEU A 133 -3.87 4.50 5.33
CA LEU A 133 -3.78 3.34 4.44
C LEU A 133 -2.40 3.25 3.77
N ALA A 134 -1.83 4.39 3.36
CA ALA A 134 -0.47 4.45 2.79
C ALA A 134 0.59 3.92 3.76
N HIS A 135 0.39 4.12 5.07
CA HIS A 135 1.31 3.69 6.13
C HIS A 135 1.06 2.27 6.67
N VAL A 136 0.16 1.48 6.06
CA VAL A 136 -0.11 0.11 6.53
C VAL A 136 1.16 -0.77 6.60
N TRP A 137 2.12 -0.51 5.71
CA TRP A 137 3.38 -1.24 5.64
C TRP A 137 4.29 -1.07 6.87
N HIS A 138 4.05 -0.06 7.71
CA HIS A 138 4.74 0.14 9.00
C HIS A 138 4.23 -0.78 10.12
N ARG A 139 3.12 -1.48 9.88
CA ARG A 139 2.44 -2.31 10.89
C ARG A 139 2.09 -3.69 10.35
N LEU A 140 2.94 -4.22 9.47
CA LEU A 140 2.77 -5.55 8.90
C LEU A 140 2.96 -6.60 9.99
N PRO A 141 2.03 -7.57 10.12
CA PRO A 141 2.19 -8.66 11.05
C PRO A 141 3.36 -9.57 10.61
N PRO A 142 4.11 -10.15 11.56
CA PRO A 142 5.06 -11.21 11.25
C PRO A 142 4.36 -12.45 10.71
N TRP A 143 5.09 -13.29 9.98
CA TRP A 143 4.59 -14.63 9.68
C TRP A 143 4.48 -15.49 10.95
N PRO A 144 3.57 -16.47 11.01
CA PRO A 144 3.40 -17.33 12.19
C PRO A 144 4.67 -18.07 12.62
N ASP A 145 5.60 -18.28 11.70
CA ASP A 145 6.89 -18.95 11.90
C ASP A 145 8.07 -17.99 12.08
N THR A 146 7.84 -16.68 12.11
CA THR A 146 8.88 -15.69 12.37
C THR A 146 9.31 -15.73 13.83
N CYS A 147 10.60 -15.92 14.07
CA CYS A 147 11.17 -15.93 15.41
C CYS A 147 11.00 -14.56 16.09
N ARG A 148 10.67 -14.58 17.38
CA ARG A 148 10.59 -13.36 18.20
C ARG A 148 11.89 -12.56 18.12
N GLY A 149 11.77 -11.26 17.85
CA GLY A 149 12.88 -10.33 17.63
C GLY A 149 13.25 -10.16 16.15
N LEU A 150 12.59 -10.88 15.24
CA LEU A 150 12.62 -10.64 13.79
C LEU A 150 11.25 -10.14 13.26
N ASP A 151 10.27 -10.01 14.16
CA ASP A 151 8.95 -9.42 13.93
C ASP A 151 8.96 -7.88 13.96
#